data_AF-A0A945C4W1-F1
#
_entry.id   AF-A0A945C4W1-F1
#
_cell.length_a   1.000
_cell.length_b   1.000
_cell.length_c   1.000
_cell.angle_alpha   90.00
_cell.angle_beta   90.00
_cell.angle_gamma   90.00
#
_symmetry.space_group_name_H-M   'P 1'
#
loop_
_entity.id
_entity.type
_entity.pdbx_description
1 polymer ?
#
loop_
_entity_poly.entity_id
_entity_poly.type
_entity_poly.pdbx_seq_one_letter_code
_entity_poly.pdbx_strand_id
1 'polypeptide(L)'
;MKHTIVFLSFLSVLNCNSDDTGGFKIQINSNSSSISLESEISIDVKSTNNKVIDSINYFLNDTKINNKILLSNNKAGENIAKVDIYSKGKKYSINKRFDIYSNTKPELMTYKIIKEFNHDKQAYTQGLEFYNNFLFESTGLNGKSSIRRTNLSNGEVLDITNLDYEYFGEGLTVLNDKIYQLTWKNRIGFIYDLNLKKTGTFNYGNSKEGWGLCNDGEFIYKSDGTSKIWKLNPDTLEEIDFIDVMTDKSRIKNINELEFIEGRIYANTYQFNRDVVIIINPLNGIVEKVIDFTGIRDEVLQTPDIDVMNGIAYNNGKLFVTGKNWDKIFEVEVYSKK
;
A
#
# COMPACT_ATOMS: atom_id res chain seq x y z
N MET A 1 -13.95 45.31 -23.22
CA MET A 1 -12.95 45.47 -22.14
C MET A 1 -13.10 44.29 -21.18
N LYS A 2 -12.24 43.28 -21.30
CA LYS A 2 -12.22 42.11 -20.41
C LYS A 2 -11.00 42.26 -19.50
N HIS A 3 -11.22 42.44 -18.21
CA HIS A 3 -10.15 42.51 -17.21
C HIS A 3 -9.65 41.09 -16.93
N THR A 4 -8.41 40.80 -17.34
CA THR A 4 -7.69 39.60 -16.92
C THR A 4 -7.14 39.85 -15.52
N ILE A 5 -7.80 39.30 -14.50
CA ILE A 5 -7.28 39.27 -13.13
C ILE A 5 -6.27 38.13 -13.06
N VAL A 6 -4.99 38.48 -12.96
CA VAL A 6 -3.91 37.53 -12.70
C VAL A 6 -3.86 37.26 -11.20
N PHE A 7 -4.28 36.06 -10.77
CA PHE A 7 -4.07 35.58 -9.41
C PHE A 7 -2.60 35.13 -9.29
N LEU A 8 -1.75 35.97 -8.70
CA LEU A 8 -0.44 35.55 -8.22
C LEU A 8 -0.66 34.75 -6.93
N SER A 9 -0.60 33.42 -7.01
CA SER A 9 -0.55 32.57 -5.82
C SER A 9 0.84 32.65 -5.20
N PHE A 10 0.99 33.44 -4.14
CA PHE A 10 2.14 33.37 -3.26
C PHE A 10 2.10 32.03 -2.51
N LEU A 11 2.97 31.10 -2.91
CA LEU A 11 3.19 29.85 -2.16
C LEU A 11 3.97 30.21 -0.88
N SER A 12 3.23 30.46 0.20
CA SER A 12 3.82 30.56 1.54
C SER A 12 4.09 29.14 2.04
N VAL A 13 5.36 28.76 2.05
CA VAL A 13 5.80 27.54 2.73
C VAL A 13 5.73 27.82 4.23
N LEU A 14 4.64 27.39 4.87
CA LEU A 14 4.47 27.42 6.31
C LEU A 14 5.54 26.51 6.93
N ASN A 15 6.63 27.11 7.38
CA ASN A 15 7.64 26.46 8.20
C ASN A 15 7.17 26.44 9.65
N CYS A 16 6.27 25.52 9.98
CA CYS A 16 5.88 25.24 11.36
C CYS A 16 6.69 24.05 11.87
N ASN A 17 7.72 24.34 12.67
CA ASN A 17 8.17 23.55 13.82
C ASN A 17 9.26 24.38 14.51
N SER A 18 8.84 25.25 15.44
CA SER A 18 9.76 25.86 16.41
C SER A 18 9.95 24.89 17.57
N ASP A 19 10.51 23.71 17.31
CA ASP A 19 11.22 22.99 18.35
C ASP A 19 12.46 23.83 18.68
N ASP A 20 12.67 24.19 19.94
CA ASP A 20 13.93 24.82 20.37
C ASP A 20 15.07 23.83 20.07
N THR A 21 15.69 23.98 18.90
CA THR A 21 16.80 23.14 18.46
C THR A 21 18.06 23.40 19.27
N GLY A 22 18.00 24.28 20.28
CA GLY A 22 19.14 24.61 21.13
C GLY A 22 20.25 25.31 20.38
N GLY A 23 19.98 25.87 19.19
CA GLY A 23 21.00 26.44 18.31
C GLY A 23 21.80 25.38 17.54
N PHE A 24 21.20 24.25 17.22
CA PHE A 24 21.79 23.28 16.30
C PHE A 24 20.84 23.02 15.12
N LYS A 25 21.41 22.59 13.99
CA LYS A 25 20.68 22.20 12.79
C LYS A 25 21.29 20.93 12.23
N ILE A 26 20.46 20.08 11.64
CA ILE A 26 20.94 18.87 10.96
C ILE A 26 20.79 18.97 9.45
N GLN A 27 21.80 18.49 8.76
CA GLN A 27 21.84 18.40 7.31
C GLN A 27 22.12 16.94 6.93
N ILE A 28 21.35 16.43 5.97
CA ILE A 28 21.55 15.09 5.42
C ILE A 28 22.13 15.32 4.03
N ASN A 29 23.32 14.77 3.78
CA ASN A 29 23.97 14.79 2.47
C ASN A 29 23.96 13.39 1.89
N SER A 30 24.00 13.30 0.56
CA SER A 30 24.06 12.04 -0.18
C SER A 30 25.13 12.13 -1.26
N ASN A 31 25.71 10.99 -1.62
CA ASN A 31 26.56 10.86 -2.80
C ASN A 31 25.78 10.93 -4.14
N SER A 32 24.45 10.84 -4.08
CA SER A 32 23.52 10.87 -5.21
C SER A 32 22.56 12.07 -5.12
N SER A 33 21.96 12.45 -6.26
CA SER A 33 20.98 13.54 -6.33
C SER A 33 19.66 13.22 -5.62
N SER A 34 19.24 11.95 -5.62
CA SER A 34 18.15 11.41 -4.81
C SER A 34 18.73 10.42 -3.80
N ILE A 35 18.25 10.45 -2.55
CA ILE A 35 18.62 9.45 -1.54
C ILE A 35 17.85 8.17 -1.89
N SER A 36 18.55 7.15 -2.41
CA SER A 36 17.96 5.85 -2.73
C SER A 36 18.56 4.77 -1.85
N LEU A 37 18.03 3.56 -1.95
CA LEU A 37 18.74 2.39 -1.45
C LEU A 37 20.13 2.33 -2.09
N GLU A 38 21.09 1.72 -1.39
CA GLU A 38 22.51 1.71 -1.78
C GLU A 38 23.20 3.09 -1.84
N SER A 39 22.51 4.21 -1.55
CA SER A 39 23.18 5.51 -1.36
C SER A 39 24.00 5.51 -0.07
N GLU A 40 25.13 6.20 -0.09
CA GLU A 40 25.84 6.59 1.13
C GLU A 40 25.35 7.97 1.55
N ILE A 41 24.84 8.09 2.78
CA ILE A 41 24.46 9.38 3.36
C ILE A 41 25.40 9.78 4.50
N SER A 42 25.54 11.09 4.71
CA SER A 42 26.13 11.66 5.92
C SER A 42 25.12 12.55 6.65
N ILE A 43 25.13 12.49 7.99
CA ILE A 43 24.35 13.34 8.87
C ILE A 43 25.31 14.33 9.53
N ASP A 44 25.23 15.58 9.11
CA ASP A 44 26.06 16.66 9.64
C ASP A 44 25.27 17.53 10.62
N VAL A 45 25.93 17.94 11.70
CA VAL A 45 25.37 18.86 12.70
C VAL A 45 26.06 20.21 12.58
N LYS A 46 25.29 21.27 12.38
CA LYS A 46 25.75 22.66 12.36
C LYS A 46 25.32 23.35 13.65
N SER A 47 26.28 23.97 14.34
CA SER A 47 26.00 24.84 15.49
C SER A 47 25.75 26.28 15.02
N THR A 48 24.65 26.88 15.45
CA THR A 48 24.44 28.32 15.36
C THR A 48 25.06 29.00 16.57
N ASN A 49 25.68 30.17 16.36
CA ASN A 49 26.37 30.94 17.39
C ASN A 49 27.58 30.23 18.02
N ASN A 50 28.22 29.30 17.28
CA ASN A 50 29.44 28.58 17.69
C ASN A 50 29.34 27.93 19.08
N LYS A 51 28.19 27.32 19.41
CA LYS A 51 28.08 26.52 20.64
C LYS A 51 29.01 25.30 20.54
N VAL A 52 29.72 25.03 21.64
CA VAL A 52 30.61 23.87 21.78
C VAL A 52 29.80 22.59 21.66
N ILE A 53 30.33 21.58 20.96
CA ILE A 53 29.76 20.24 20.91
C ILE A 53 30.76 19.30 21.58
N ASP A 54 30.32 18.63 22.64
CA ASP A 54 31.13 17.67 23.40
C ASP A 54 31.09 16.29 22.72
N SER A 55 29.89 15.85 22.35
CA SER A 55 29.68 14.60 21.60
C SER A 55 28.33 14.58 20.89
N ILE A 56 28.20 13.67 19.91
CA ILE A 56 26.97 13.46 19.14
C ILE A 56 26.71 11.95 19.06
N ASN A 57 25.47 11.52 19.29
CA ASN A 57 24.99 10.20 18.91
C ASN A 57 24.04 10.33 17.71
N TYR A 58 24.19 9.45 16.72
CA TYR A 58 23.38 9.43 15.51
C TYR A 58 22.46 8.21 15.51
N PHE A 59 21.25 8.42 15.00
CA PHE A 59 20.24 7.38 14.90
C PHE A 59 19.51 7.49 13.56
N LEU A 60 19.15 6.34 13.01
CA LEU A 60 18.27 6.19 11.86
C LEU A 60 17.13 5.23 12.25
N ASN A 61 15.89 5.72 12.25
CA ASN A 61 14.72 4.97 12.72
C ASN A 61 14.97 4.28 14.08
N ASP A 62 15.44 5.07 15.04
CA ASP A 62 15.80 4.63 16.41
C ASP A 62 16.99 3.65 16.52
N THR A 63 17.55 3.20 15.41
CA THR A 63 18.78 2.40 15.39
C THR A 63 20.01 3.30 15.44
N LYS A 64 20.92 3.05 16.39
CA LYS A 64 22.18 3.81 16.51
C LYS A 64 23.09 3.53 15.32
N ILE A 65 23.64 4.59 14.72
CA ILE A 65 24.52 4.51 13.54
C ILE A 65 25.75 5.42 13.72
N ASN A 66 26.70 5.31 12.79
CA ASN A 66 27.74 6.32 12.61
C ASN A 66 27.16 7.57 11.91
N ASN A 67 27.94 8.65 11.83
CA ASN A 67 27.53 9.84 11.09
C ASN A 67 27.44 9.62 9.58
N LYS A 68 27.99 8.51 9.07
CA LYS A 68 27.86 8.01 7.70
C LYS A 68 27.32 6.60 7.69
N ILE A 69 26.48 6.28 6.71
CA ILE A 69 25.89 4.95 6.54
C ILE A 69 25.56 4.67 5.07
N LEU A 70 25.73 3.41 4.66
CA LEU A 70 25.24 2.87 3.41
C LEU A 70 23.83 2.30 3.61
N LEU A 71 22.88 2.70 2.76
CA LEU A 71 21.45 2.40 2.92
C LEU A 71 20.99 1.04 2.34
N SER A 72 21.86 0.03 2.25
CA SER A 72 21.56 -1.25 1.57
C SER A 72 20.49 -2.09 2.27
N ASN A 73 20.39 -2.00 3.60
CA ASN A 73 19.47 -2.81 4.42
C ASN A 73 18.26 -2.01 4.94
N ASN A 74 18.01 -0.84 4.37
CA ASN A 74 16.94 0.04 4.81
C ASN A 74 15.64 -0.26 4.08
N LYS A 75 14.52 0.07 4.72
CA LYS A 75 13.23 0.18 4.02
C LYS A 75 13.21 1.47 3.20
N ALA A 76 12.57 1.41 2.04
CA ALA A 76 12.22 2.59 1.30
C ALA A 76 11.15 3.41 2.04
N GLY A 77 10.99 4.66 1.62
CA GLY A 77 9.98 5.58 2.12
C GLY A 77 10.48 6.44 3.26
N GLU A 78 9.57 6.79 4.19
CA GLU A 78 9.88 7.83 5.17
C GLU A 78 10.81 7.28 6.24
N ASN A 79 11.96 7.95 6.41
CA ASN A 79 12.97 7.63 7.38
C ASN A 79 13.27 8.86 8.26
N ILE A 80 13.67 8.61 9.51
CA ILE A 80 13.97 9.66 10.48
C ILE A 80 15.45 9.58 10.87
N ALA A 81 16.20 10.62 10.50
CA ALA A 81 17.53 10.86 11.05
C ALA A 81 17.38 11.65 12.36
N LYS A 82 17.88 11.11 13.46
CA LYS A 82 17.91 11.77 14.78
C LYS A 82 19.34 11.92 15.25
N VAL A 83 19.64 13.07 15.85
CA VAL A 83 20.91 13.31 16.54
C VAL A 83 20.65 13.74 17.97
N ASP A 84 21.43 13.17 18.88
CA ASP A 84 21.50 13.58 20.28
C ASP A 84 22.85 14.27 20.50
N ILE A 85 22.81 15.59 20.69
CA ILE A 85 23.98 16.47 20.82
C ILE A 85 24.18 16.81 22.30
N TYR A 86 25.40 16.63 22.80
CA TYR A 86 25.78 17.02 24.15
C TYR A 86 26.65 18.25 24.09
N SER A 87 26.28 19.28 24.86
CA SER A 87 26.96 20.58 24.89
C SER A 87 26.89 21.17 26.29
N LYS A 88 28.06 21.37 26.92
CA LYS A 88 28.21 21.91 28.27
C LYS A 88 27.33 21.18 29.30
N GLY A 89 27.29 19.86 29.21
CA GLY A 89 26.51 19.01 30.12
C GLY A 89 24.99 18.96 29.85
N LYS A 90 24.49 19.64 28.81
CA LYS A 90 23.08 19.57 28.38
C LYS A 90 22.94 18.75 27.09
N LYS A 91 21.86 17.96 27.02
CA LYS A 91 21.46 17.20 25.83
C LYS A 91 20.45 17.98 24.99
N TYR A 92 20.62 17.95 23.68
CA TYR A 92 19.69 18.46 22.68
C TYR A 92 19.38 17.36 21.66
N SER A 93 18.10 17.14 21.36
CA SER A 93 17.67 16.12 20.40
C SER A 93 17.00 16.79 19.21
N ILE A 94 17.50 16.51 18.01
CA ILE A 94 16.95 17.05 16.76
C ILE A 94 16.69 15.88 15.82
N ASN A 95 15.57 15.93 15.11
CA ASN A 95 15.26 14.96 14.08
C ASN A 95 14.95 15.65 12.74
N LYS A 96 15.08 14.90 11.65
CA LYS A 96 14.73 15.32 10.30
C LYS A 96 14.24 14.10 9.54
N ARG A 97 13.07 14.24 8.93
CA ARG A 97 12.48 13.25 8.03
C ARG A 97 13.08 13.40 6.64
N PHE A 98 13.29 12.27 5.98
CA PHE A 98 13.70 12.20 4.57
C PHE A 98 13.19 10.90 3.95
N ASP A 99 13.05 10.89 2.64
CA ASP A 99 12.61 9.70 1.91
C ASP A 99 13.81 8.95 1.34
N ILE A 100 13.76 7.63 1.42
CA ILE A 100 14.64 6.71 0.68
C ILE A 100 13.86 6.16 -0.51
N TYR A 101 14.34 6.39 -1.72
CA TYR A 101 13.73 5.93 -2.98
C TYR A 101 14.31 4.57 -3.42
N SER A 102 13.69 3.95 -4.43
CA SER A 102 14.31 2.81 -5.11
C SER A 102 15.58 3.24 -5.82
N ASN A 103 16.59 2.37 -5.84
CA ASN A 103 17.79 2.52 -6.64
C ASN A 103 17.63 1.97 -8.07
N THR A 104 16.53 1.27 -8.32
CA THR A 104 16.18 0.71 -9.63
C THR A 104 14.84 1.25 -10.11
N LYS A 105 14.74 1.45 -11.43
CA LYS A 105 13.49 1.78 -12.08
C LYS A 105 12.63 0.50 -12.19
N PRO A 106 11.31 0.57 -11.91
CA PRO A 106 10.43 -0.58 -12.12
C PRO A 106 10.45 -1.09 -13.56
N GLU A 107 10.46 -2.41 -13.73
CA GLU A 107 10.26 -3.04 -15.05
C GLU A 107 8.81 -2.82 -15.51
N LEU A 108 8.62 -2.48 -16.78
CA LEU A 108 7.29 -2.36 -17.36
C LEU A 108 6.87 -3.70 -17.95
N MET A 109 5.73 -4.20 -17.48
CA MET A 109 5.10 -5.42 -17.94
C MET A 109 3.79 -5.09 -18.65
N THR A 110 3.30 -6.04 -19.43
CA THR A 110 1.97 -6.00 -20.06
C THR A 110 1.35 -7.40 -19.93
N TYR A 111 0.12 -7.55 -20.39
CA TYR A 111 -0.66 -8.77 -20.23
C TYR A 111 -1.17 -9.30 -21.57
N LYS A 112 -1.59 -10.57 -21.55
CA LYS A 112 -2.42 -11.22 -22.56
C LYS A 112 -3.58 -11.91 -21.86
N ILE A 113 -4.80 -11.72 -22.36
CA ILE A 113 -5.97 -12.46 -21.91
C ILE A 113 -5.86 -13.91 -22.40
N ILE A 114 -5.95 -14.86 -21.49
CA ILE A 114 -5.91 -16.30 -21.76
C ILE A 114 -7.32 -16.88 -21.76
N LYS A 115 -8.15 -16.47 -20.80
CA LYS A 115 -9.52 -16.94 -20.67
C LYS A 115 -10.40 -15.91 -19.98
N GLU A 116 -11.68 -15.92 -20.33
CA GLU A 116 -12.72 -15.10 -19.72
C GLU A 116 -13.70 -15.98 -18.94
N PHE A 117 -14.19 -15.46 -17.83
CA PHE A 117 -15.19 -16.08 -16.98
C PHE A 117 -16.28 -15.07 -16.66
N ASN A 118 -17.52 -15.54 -16.49
CA ASN A 118 -18.62 -14.67 -16.10
C ASN A 118 -18.41 -14.13 -14.68
N HIS A 119 -18.73 -12.85 -14.48
CA HIS A 119 -18.71 -12.19 -13.20
C HIS A 119 -20.03 -11.44 -12.98
N ASP A 120 -20.43 -11.27 -11.71
CA ASP A 120 -21.63 -10.52 -11.38
C ASP A 120 -21.38 -9.02 -11.58
N LYS A 121 -21.99 -8.44 -12.61
CA LYS A 121 -21.91 -7.00 -12.90
C LYS A 121 -22.50 -6.08 -11.80
N GLN A 122 -23.14 -6.63 -10.77
CA GLN A 122 -23.58 -5.88 -9.59
C GLN A 122 -22.58 -5.96 -8.43
N ALA A 123 -21.49 -6.73 -8.56
CA ALA A 123 -20.45 -6.85 -7.57
C ALA A 123 -19.48 -5.66 -7.66
N TYR A 124 -19.53 -4.80 -6.65
CA TYR A 124 -18.55 -3.72 -6.49
C TYR A 124 -17.30 -4.30 -5.81
N THR A 125 -16.48 -5.06 -6.54
CA THR A 125 -15.37 -5.86 -6.03
C THR A 125 -14.35 -5.03 -5.25
N GLN A 126 -14.05 -5.45 -4.01
CA GLN A 126 -13.07 -4.80 -3.13
C GLN A 126 -12.00 -5.75 -2.58
N GLY A 127 -12.24 -7.05 -2.63
CA GLY A 127 -11.24 -8.08 -2.34
C GLY A 127 -11.56 -9.35 -3.09
N LEU A 128 -10.55 -10.05 -3.58
CA LEU A 128 -10.69 -11.26 -4.38
C LEU A 128 -9.57 -12.24 -4.03
N GLU A 129 -9.88 -13.46 -3.59
CA GLU A 129 -8.84 -14.45 -3.27
C GLU A 129 -9.30 -15.87 -3.58
N PHE A 130 -8.38 -16.73 -4.02
CA PHE A 130 -8.66 -18.16 -4.12
C PHE A 130 -8.32 -18.89 -2.83
N TYR A 131 -9.23 -19.76 -2.40
CA TYR A 131 -8.95 -20.70 -1.33
C TYR A 131 -9.66 -22.03 -1.60
N ASN A 132 -8.90 -23.15 -1.56
CA ASN A 132 -9.40 -24.50 -1.84
C ASN A 132 -10.23 -24.61 -3.15
N ASN A 133 -9.75 -23.98 -4.23
CA ASN A 133 -10.39 -23.88 -5.55
C ASN A 133 -11.71 -23.09 -5.63
N PHE A 134 -12.15 -22.47 -4.53
CA PHE A 134 -13.25 -21.52 -4.55
C PHE A 134 -12.70 -20.10 -4.62
N LEU A 135 -13.46 -19.23 -5.30
CA LEU A 135 -13.17 -17.81 -5.35
C LEU A 135 -13.96 -17.13 -4.23
N PHE A 136 -13.26 -16.48 -3.31
CA PHE A 136 -13.85 -15.62 -2.31
C PHE A 136 -13.83 -14.19 -2.80
N GLU A 137 -14.95 -13.50 -2.63
CA GLU A 137 -15.09 -12.11 -3.05
C GLU A 137 -15.74 -11.27 -1.96
N SER A 138 -15.23 -10.07 -1.76
CA SER A 138 -15.80 -9.04 -0.90
C SER A 138 -16.27 -7.90 -1.78
N THR A 139 -17.51 -7.48 -1.57
CA THR A 139 -18.13 -6.39 -2.32
C THR A 139 -18.40 -5.19 -1.43
N GLY A 140 -18.26 -4.00 -2.00
CA GLY A 140 -18.55 -2.73 -1.34
C GLY A 140 -19.96 -2.20 -1.57
N LEU A 141 -20.14 -0.92 -1.24
CA LEU A 141 -21.37 -0.11 -1.22
C LEU A 141 -22.26 -0.39 0.01
N ASN A 142 -22.57 0.67 0.77
CA ASN A 142 -23.46 0.60 1.94
C ASN A 142 -24.82 0.00 1.56
N GLY A 143 -25.26 -1.00 2.33
CA GLY A 143 -26.50 -1.74 2.08
C GLY A 143 -26.43 -2.77 0.94
N LYS A 144 -25.28 -2.90 0.26
CA LYS A 144 -25.04 -3.94 -0.77
C LYS A 144 -23.76 -4.75 -0.51
N SER A 145 -22.99 -4.38 0.50
CA SER A 145 -21.73 -5.04 0.82
C SER A 145 -21.97 -6.47 1.25
N SER A 146 -21.14 -7.38 0.75
CA SER A 146 -21.28 -8.81 1.00
C SER A 146 -19.93 -9.50 0.97
N ILE A 147 -19.86 -10.67 1.58
CA ILE A 147 -18.82 -11.66 1.34
C ILE A 147 -19.45 -12.83 0.60
N ARG A 148 -18.75 -13.36 -0.41
CA ARG A 148 -19.26 -14.37 -1.35
C ARG A 148 -18.27 -15.50 -1.51
N ARG A 149 -18.78 -16.71 -1.73
CA ARG A 149 -18.02 -17.88 -2.18
C ARG A 149 -18.58 -18.31 -3.53
N THR A 150 -17.74 -18.28 -4.56
CA THR A 150 -18.16 -18.43 -5.96
C THR A 150 -17.38 -19.55 -6.64
N ASN A 151 -18.05 -20.30 -7.50
CA ASN A 151 -17.40 -21.20 -8.44
C ASN A 151 -17.03 -20.43 -9.72
N LEU A 152 -15.74 -20.16 -9.93
CA LEU A 152 -15.27 -19.40 -11.09
C LEU A 152 -15.71 -20.03 -12.42
N SER A 153 -15.74 -21.37 -12.52
CA SER A 153 -15.93 -22.05 -13.80
C SER A 153 -17.29 -21.78 -14.45
N ASN A 154 -18.33 -21.59 -13.64
CA ASN A 154 -19.71 -21.34 -14.09
C ASN A 154 -20.27 -19.98 -13.59
N GLY A 155 -19.55 -19.27 -12.71
CA GLY A 155 -19.97 -17.98 -12.15
C GLY A 155 -21.02 -18.11 -11.04
N GLU A 156 -21.29 -19.32 -10.55
CA GLU A 156 -22.31 -19.57 -9.54
C GLU A 156 -21.85 -19.10 -8.15
N VAL A 157 -22.62 -18.21 -7.53
CA VAL A 157 -22.45 -17.83 -6.12
C VAL A 157 -23.04 -18.94 -5.25
N LEU A 158 -22.17 -19.68 -4.57
CA LEU A 158 -22.54 -20.82 -3.73
C LEU A 158 -23.05 -20.37 -2.35
N ASP A 159 -22.41 -19.35 -1.78
CA ASP A 159 -22.76 -18.78 -0.49
C ASP A 159 -22.58 -17.27 -0.50
N ILE A 160 -23.42 -16.58 0.25
CA ILE A 160 -23.36 -15.12 0.42
C ILE A 160 -23.74 -14.75 1.85
N THR A 161 -22.98 -13.83 2.45
CA THR A 161 -23.35 -13.16 3.69
C THR A 161 -23.31 -11.66 3.48
N ASN A 162 -24.44 -11.00 3.70
CA ASN A 162 -24.55 -9.55 3.58
C ASN A 162 -24.08 -8.87 4.85
N LEU A 163 -23.42 -7.73 4.70
CA LEU A 163 -23.03 -6.87 5.81
C LEU A 163 -24.21 -5.96 6.19
N ASP A 164 -24.24 -5.54 7.45
CA ASP A 164 -25.22 -4.53 7.90
C ASP A 164 -25.04 -3.22 7.11
N TYR A 165 -26.13 -2.47 6.94
CA TYR A 165 -26.20 -1.30 6.06
C TYR A 165 -25.12 -0.22 6.35
N GLU A 166 -24.69 -0.10 7.60
CA GLU A 166 -23.68 0.88 8.03
C GLU A 166 -22.26 0.57 7.52
N TYR A 167 -21.99 -0.67 7.11
CA TYR A 167 -20.67 -1.12 6.69
C TYR A 167 -20.52 -1.08 5.17
N PHE A 168 -19.39 -0.53 4.76
CA PHE A 168 -18.88 -0.65 3.40
C PHE A 168 -17.76 -1.71 3.44
N GLY A 169 -17.99 -2.86 2.81
CA GLY A 169 -17.02 -3.96 2.74
C GLY A 169 -15.84 -3.62 1.83
N GLU A 170 -14.63 -3.98 2.24
CA GLU A 170 -13.39 -3.72 1.51
C GLU A 170 -12.60 -5.02 1.30
N GLY A 171 -11.28 -4.99 1.24
CA GLY A 171 -10.40 -6.15 0.99
C GLY A 171 -10.66 -7.33 1.92
N LEU A 172 -10.44 -8.53 1.41
CA LEU A 172 -10.51 -9.78 2.17
C LEU A 172 -9.22 -10.56 2.05
N THR A 173 -8.92 -11.41 3.04
CA THR A 173 -7.95 -12.48 2.82
C THR A 173 -8.31 -13.76 3.57
N VAL A 174 -7.81 -14.92 3.13
CA VAL A 174 -8.05 -16.21 3.79
C VAL A 174 -6.74 -16.76 4.38
N LEU A 175 -6.67 -16.87 5.71
CA LEU A 175 -5.50 -17.40 6.41
C LEU A 175 -5.95 -18.37 7.51
N ASN A 176 -5.36 -19.57 7.53
CA ASN A 176 -5.64 -20.62 8.54
C ASN A 176 -7.14 -20.94 8.69
N ASP A 177 -7.81 -21.22 7.57
CA ASP A 177 -9.27 -21.52 7.49
C ASP A 177 -10.19 -20.42 8.03
N LYS A 178 -9.68 -19.18 8.16
CA LYS A 178 -10.46 -18.00 8.55
C LYS A 178 -10.42 -16.97 7.45
N ILE A 179 -11.57 -16.34 7.22
CA ILE A 179 -11.67 -15.24 6.27
C ILE A 179 -11.70 -13.94 7.05
N TYR A 180 -10.85 -13.01 6.67
CA TYR A 180 -10.75 -11.67 7.24
C TYR A 180 -11.27 -10.69 6.19
N GLN A 181 -12.15 -9.78 6.58
CA GLN A 181 -12.70 -8.76 5.69
C GLN A 181 -12.59 -7.40 6.35
N LEU A 182 -12.09 -6.41 5.61
CA LEU A 182 -12.03 -5.03 6.05
C LEU A 182 -13.36 -4.30 5.82
N THR A 183 -13.52 -3.21 6.55
CA THR A 183 -14.45 -2.14 6.19
C THR A 183 -13.71 -0.85 5.88
N TRP A 184 -14.33 0.04 5.10
CA TRP A 184 -13.66 1.26 4.65
C TRP A 184 -13.30 2.22 5.79
N LYS A 185 -14.31 2.85 6.40
CA LYS A 185 -14.12 3.96 7.36
C LYS A 185 -14.54 3.63 8.78
N ASN A 186 -15.15 2.46 8.99
CA ASN A 186 -15.67 2.07 10.30
C ASN A 186 -14.55 1.61 11.26
N ARG A 187 -13.31 1.45 10.78
CA ARG A 187 -12.12 1.03 11.56
C ARG A 187 -12.28 -0.32 12.26
N ILE A 188 -13.08 -1.19 11.66
CA ILE A 188 -13.39 -2.54 12.11
C ILE A 188 -13.22 -3.52 10.95
N GLY A 189 -12.72 -4.71 11.21
CA GLY A 189 -12.76 -5.84 10.30
C GLY A 189 -13.57 -6.99 10.90
N PHE A 190 -14.04 -7.87 10.02
CA PHE A 190 -14.82 -9.05 10.37
C PHE A 190 -14.01 -10.31 10.15
N ILE A 191 -14.27 -11.32 10.99
CA ILE A 191 -13.70 -12.66 10.87
C ILE A 191 -14.85 -13.61 10.59
N TYR A 192 -14.70 -14.48 9.60
CA TYR A 192 -15.67 -15.50 9.23
C TYR A 192 -15.02 -16.89 9.22
N ASP A 193 -15.83 -17.92 9.41
CA ASP A 193 -15.46 -19.27 8.98
C ASP A 193 -15.63 -19.43 7.45
N LEU A 194 -15.20 -20.57 6.90
CA LEU A 194 -15.30 -20.86 5.46
C LEU A 194 -16.73 -21.02 4.92
N ASN A 195 -17.73 -21.07 5.80
CA ASN A 195 -19.15 -21.06 5.45
C ASN A 195 -19.73 -19.63 5.55
N LEU A 196 -18.86 -18.61 5.60
CA LEU A 196 -19.20 -17.20 5.66
C LEU A 196 -19.95 -16.80 6.94
N LYS A 197 -19.92 -17.62 7.99
CA LYS A 197 -20.52 -17.25 9.28
C LYS A 197 -19.55 -16.35 10.03
N LYS A 198 -20.02 -15.15 10.41
CA LYS A 198 -19.23 -14.22 11.24
C LYS A 198 -18.90 -14.85 12.59
N THR A 199 -17.61 -15.00 12.89
CA THR A 199 -17.08 -15.58 14.12
C THR A 199 -16.42 -14.55 15.04
N GLY A 200 -16.09 -13.36 14.52
CA GLY A 200 -15.47 -12.30 15.33
C GLY A 200 -15.30 -10.98 14.60
N THR A 201 -14.65 -10.05 15.28
CA THR A 201 -14.27 -8.73 14.77
C THR A 201 -12.86 -8.37 15.23
N PHE A 202 -12.23 -7.41 14.56
CA PHE A 202 -10.97 -6.81 14.97
C PHE A 202 -10.96 -5.31 14.67
N ASN A 203 -10.20 -4.54 15.45
CA ASN A 203 -10.10 -3.09 15.28
C ASN A 203 -8.84 -2.72 14.50
N TYR A 204 -8.86 -1.55 13.85
CA TYR A 204 -7.65 -1.01 13.25
C TYR A 204 -6.79 -0.31 14.32
N GLY A 205 -5.48 -0.31 14.11
CA GLY A 205 -4.54 0.36 15.00
C GLY A 205 -4.29 1.79 14.54
N ASN A 206 -3.14 1.99 13.92
CA ASN A 206 -2.67 3.28 13.43
C ASN A 206 -3.34 3.68 12.11
N SER A 207 -3.75 2.72 11.28
CA SER A 207 -4.45 3.01 10.02
C SER A 207 -5.84 3.61 10.28
N LYS A 208 -6.27 4.51 9.38
CA LYS A 208 -7.58 5.18 9.49
C LYS A 208 -8.66 4.55 8.62
N GLU A 209 -8.24 3.88 7.54
CA GLU A 209 -9.10 3.18 6.60
C GLU A 209 -8.56 1.76 6.38
N GLY A 210 -9.35 0.94 5.69
CA GLY A 210 -8.96 -0.39 5.22
C GLY A 210 -9.41 -0.56 3.78
N TRP A 211 -8.52 -1.00 2.90
CA TRP A 211 -8.74 -1.03 1.45
C TRP A 211 -8.50 -2.44 0.89
N GLY A 212 -7.27 -2.94 0.88
CA GLY A 212 -6.91 -4.28 0.43
C GLY A 212 -6.32 -5.15 1.55
N LEU A 213 -6.47 -6.47 1.42
CA LEU A 213 -5.82 -7.47 2.26
C LEU A 213 -5.18 -8.55 1.38
N CYS A 214 -4.04 -9.06 1.80
CA CYS A 214 -3.51 -10.34 1.36
C CYS A 214 -2.70 -10.98 2.50
N ASN A 215 -2.14 -12.18 2.30
CA ASN A 215 -1.31 -12.84 3.29
C ASN A 215 -0.17 -13.63 2.63
N ASP A 216 0.96 -13.78 3.33
CA ASP A 216 2.10 -14.62 2.88
C ASP A 216 2.08 -16.03 3.49
N GLY A 217 0.98 -16.42 4.14
CA GLY A 217 0.86 -17.64 4.95
C GLY A 217 1.34 -17.52 6.40
N GLU A 218 2.04 -16.43 6.76
CA GLU A 218 2.50 -16.17 8.13
C GLU A 218 1.90 -14.87 8.69
N PHE A 219 1.84 -13.82 7.90
CA PHE A 219 1.35 -12.49 8.25
C PHE A 219 0.28 -12.02 7.26
N ILE A 220 -0.55 -11.10 7.75
CA ILE A 220 -1.53 -10.40 6.92
C ILE A 220 -0.96 -9.03 6.54
N TYR A 221 -1.18 -8.63 5.28
CA TYR A 221 -0.82 -7.33 4.76
C TYR A 221 -2.06 -6.52 4.47
N LYS A 222 -2.06 -5.24 4.85
CA LYS A 222 -3.20 -4.33 4.72
C LYS A 222 -2.82 -3.03 4.05
N SER A 223 -3.54 -2.65 3.00
CA SER A 223 -3.49 -1.28 2.44
C SER A 223 -4.64 -0.43 3.00
N ASP A 224 -4.46 0.89 2.97
CA ASP A 224 -5.42 1.88 3.47
C ASP A 224 -5.57 3.09 2.55
N GLY A 225 -5.23 2.95 1.27
CA GLY A 225 -5.22 4.03 0.29
C GLY A 225 -4.06 5.02 0.43
N THR A 226 -3.23 4.92 1.47
CA THR A 226 -1.99 5.70 1.58
C THR A 226 -0.85 5.06 0.77
N SER A 227 0.40 5.44 1.05
CA SER A 227 1.58 4.72 0.55
C SER A 227 1.97 3.52 1.40
N LYS A 228 1.33 3.34 2.55
CA LYS A 228 1.71 2.30 3.50
C LYS A 228 1.03 0.99 3.15
N ILE A 229 1.78 -0.09 3.30
CA ILE A 229 1.24 -1.43 3.48
C ILE A 229 1.62 -1.86 4.89
N TRP A 230 0.60 -2.03 5.72
CA TRP A 230 0.71 -2.45 7.10
C TRP A 230 0.90 -3.96 7.18
N LYS A 231 1.77 -4.41 8.06
CA LYS A 231 1.95 -5.82 8.42
C LYS A 231 1.22 -6.07 9.73
N LEU A 232 0.34 -7.06 9.74
CA LEU A 232 -0.51 -7.41 10.89
C LEU A 232 -0.03 -8.73 11.50
N ASN A 233 -0.07 -8.80 12.83
CA ASN A 233 0.10 -10.06 13.55
C ASN A 233 -1.08 -11.00 13.23
N PRO A 234 -0.88 -12.27 12.86
CA PRO A 234 -1.96 -13.16 12.43
C PRO A 234 -2.92 -13.56 13.57
N ASP A 235 -2.46 -13.52 14.82
CA ASP A 235 -3.23 -13.93 15.99
C ASP A 235 -4.00 -12.75 16.60
N THR A 236 -3.34 -11.59 16.74
CA THR A 236 -3.92 -10.40 17.39
C THR A 236 -4.53 -9.41 16.40
N LEU A 237 -4.13 -9.49 15.12
CA LEU A 237 -4.52 -8.57 14.03
C LEU A 237 -4.07 -7.12 14.24
N GLU A 238 -3.17 -6.90 15.19
CA GLU A 238 -2.56 -5.61 15.44
C GLU A 238 -1.56 -5.26 14.34
N GLU A 239 -1.53 -3.99 13.96
CA GLU A 239 -0.53 -3.43 13.04
C GLU A 239 0.83 -3.35 13.74
N ILE A 240 1.75 -4.25 13.39
CA ILE A 240 3.06 -4.40 14.04
C ILE A 240 4.18 -3.71 13.28
N ASP A 241 4.00 -3.46 11.99
CA ASP A 241 5.00 -2.82 11.13
C ASP A 241 4.35 -2.26 9.86
N PHE A 242 5.09 -1.53 9.04
CA PHE A 242 4.68 -1.16 7.70
C PHE A 242 5.88 -1.03 6.74
N ILE A 243 5.57 -1.05 5.45
CA ILE A 243 6.45 -0.57 4.39
C ILE A 243 5.79 0.61 3.68
N ASP A 244 6.59 1.48 3.09
CA ASP A 244 6.13 2.54 2.21
C ASP A 244 6.42 2.17 0.76
N VAL A 245 5.43 2.32 -0.11
CA VAL A 245 5.53 1.93 -1.52
C VAL A 245 6.23 3.02 -2.33
N MET A 246 7.42 2.69 -2.85
CA MET A 246 8.32 3.64 -3.50
C MET A 246 8.82 3.15 -4.85
N THR A 247 8.93 4.07 -5.81
CA THR A 247 9.69 3.90 -7.06
C THR A 247 11.02 4.66 -6.99
N ASP A 248 11.76 4.70 -8.09
CA ASP A 248 12.96 5.54 -8.24
C ASP A 248 12.65 7.05 -8.23
N LYS A 249 11.38 7.43 -8.41
CA LYS A 249 10.97 8.83 -8.61
C LYS A 249 9.92 9.32 -7.63
N SER A 250 9.09 8.43 -7.10
CA SER A 250 7.91 8.84 -6.33
C SER A 250 7.48 7.79 -5.33
N ARG A 251 6.86 8.31 -4.27
CA ARG A 251 6.00 7.57 -3.35
C ARG A 251 4.66 7.32 -4.03
N ILE A 252 4.23 6.05 -4.06
CA ILE A 252 2.96 5.65 -4.67
C ILE A 252 1.87 5.67 -3.59
N LYS A 253 0.70 6.20 -3.94
CA LYS A 253 -0.48 6.28 -3.05
C LYS A 253 -1.65 5.56 -3.72
N ASN A 254 -2.80 5.54 -3.04
CA ASN A 254 -4.03 4.90 -3.50
C ASN A 254 -3.82 3.40 -3.71
N ILE A 255 -2.98 2.78 -2.88
CA ILE A 255 -2.80 1.33 -2.89
C ILE A 255 -4.12 0.71 -2.44
N ASN A 256 -4.69 -0.13 -3.30
CA ASN A 256 -6.02 -0.68 -3.10
C ASN A 256 -5.92 -2.19 -2.86
N GLU A 257 -6.68 -3.00 -3.60
CA GLU A 257 -6.70 -4.45 -3.45
C GLU A 257 -5.30 -5.07 -3.62
N LEU A 258 -5.04 -6.12 -2.84
CA LEU A 258 -3.75 -6.78 -2.71
C LEU A 258 -3.88 -8.28 -2.97
N GLU A 259 -2.82 -8.88 -3.52
CA GLU A 259 -2.64 -10.33 -3.59
C GLU A 259 -1.17 -10.69 -3.32
N PHE A 260 -0.89 -11.82 -2.66
CA PHE A 260 0.49 -12.25 -2.41
C PHE A 260 0.87 -13.41 -3.34
N ILE A 261 1.86 -13.18 -4.21
CA ILE A 261 2.25 -14.12 -5.26
C ILE A 261 3.77 -14.28 -5.24
N GLU A 262 4.25 -15.50 -5.04
CA GLU A 262 5.67 -15.87 -5.15
C GLU A 262 6.63 -14.94 -4.38
N GLY A 263 6.23 -14.54 -3.16
CA GLY A 263 7.05 -13.68 -2.31
C GLY A 263 6.94 -12.18 -2.61
N ARG A 264 5.93 -11.76 -3.39
CA ARG A 264 5.67 -10.36 -3.74
C ARG A 264 4.22 -9.98 -3.49
N ILE A 265 4.01 -8.71 -3.16
CA ILE A 265 2.68 -8.13 -3.05
C ILE A 265 2.32 -7.52 -4.41
N TYR A 266 1.26 -8.01 -5.00
CA TYR A 266 0.60 -7.41 -6.15
C TYR A 266 -0.46 -6.47 -5.63
N ALA A 267 -0.52 -5.26 -6.17
CA ALA A 267 -1.47 -4.26 -5.71
C ALA A 267 -2.12 -3.52 -6.87
N ASN A 268 -3.44 -3.45 -6.87
CA ASN A 268 -4.13 -2.43 -7.65
C ASN A 268 -3.80 -1.04 -7.09
N THR A 269 -3.80 -0.04 -7.96
CA THR A 269 -3.83 1.36 -7.53
C THR A 269 -5.15 1.98 -7.96
N TYR A 270 -5.90 2.57 -7.02
CA TYR A 270 -7.19 3.18 -7.33
C TYR A 270 -7.00 4.44 -8.18
N GLN A 271 -7.32 4.30 -9.47
CA GLN A 271 -7.19 5.34 -10.48
C GLN A 271 -8.30 5.20 -11.53
N PHE A 272 -8.94 6.31 -11.87
CA PHE A 272 -10.00 6.31 -12.89
C PHE A 272 -9.46 6.11 -14.31
N ASN A 273 -8.24 6.58 -14.60
CA ASN A 273 -7.73 6.69 -15.97
C ASN A 273 -6.62 5.71 -16.32
N ARG A 274 -6.29 4.76 -15.42
CA ARG A 274 -5.23 3.78 -15.63
C ARG A 274 -5.59 2.47 -14.97
N ASP A 275 -5.36 1.39 -15.71
CA ASP A 275 -5.47 0.02 -15.24
C ASP A 275 -4.07 -0.51 -15.03
N VAL A 276 -3.63 -0.53 -13.77
CA VAL A 276 -2.28 -0.96 -13.42
C VAL A 276 -2.30 -1.81 -12.15
N VAL A 277 -1.40 -2.79 -12.15
CA VAL A 277 -1.01 -3.54 -10.96
C VAL A 277 0.48 -3.32 -10.74
N ILE A 278 0.87 -2.96 -9.51
CA ILE A 278 2.27 -2.82 -9.14
C ILE A 278 2.72 -4.04 -8.34
N ILE A 279 3.95 -4.51 -8.60
CA ILE A 279 4.57 -5.62 -7.87
C ILE A 279 5.57 -5.04 -6.89
N ILE A 280 5.33 -5.28 -5.61
CA ILE A 280 6.02 -4.65 -4.48
C ILE A 280 6.81 -5.71 -3.73
N ASN A 281 8.05 -5.37 -3.38
CA ASN A 281 8.85 -6.16 -2.48
C ASN A 281 8.40 -5.92 -1.02
N PRO A 282 7.87 -6.94 -0.31
CA PRO A 282 7.30 -6.77 1.03
C PRO A 282 8.34 -6.45 2.11
N LEU A 283 9.63 -6.64 1.83
CA LEU A 283 10.69 -6.40 2.81
C LEU A 283 11.09 -4.93 2.89
N ASN A 284 11.02 -4.20 1.76
CA ASN A 284 11.54 -2.84 1.66
C ASN A 284 10.58 -1.83 1.01
N GLY A 285 9.47 -2.26 0.42
CA GLY A 285 8.48 -1.36 -0.20
C GLY A 285 8.83 -0.87 -1.62
N ILE A 286 9.89 -1.38 -2.24
CA ILE A 286 10.22 -1.04 -3.63
C ILE A 286 9.17 -1.64 -4.56
N VAL A 287 8.69 -0.82 -5.51
CA VAL A 287 7.99 -1.30 -6.69
C VAL A 287 9.01 -1.86 -7.68
N GLU A 288 9.03 -3.18 -7.84
CA GLU A 288 9.95 -3.88 -8.74
C GLU A 288 9.42 -3.88 -10.18
N LYS A 289 8.10 -3.96 -10.36
CA LYS A 289 7.45 -4.01 -11.67
C LYS A 289 6.11 -3.27 -11.68
N VAL A 290 5.71 -2.82 -12.86
CA VAL A 290 4.37 -2.25 -13.12
C VAL A 290 3.76 -2.99 -14.30
N ILE A 291 2.62 -3.65 -14.08
CA ILE A 291 1.84 -4.30 -15.12
C ILE A 291 0.81 -3.31 -15.65
N ASP A 292 0.93 -2.98 -16.93
CA ASP A 292 0.01 -2.11 -17.65
C ASP A 292 -1.13 -2.94 -18.25
N PHE A 293 -2.33 -2.74 -17.74
CA PHE A 293 -3.57 -3.37 -18.17
C PHE A 293 -4.42 -2.48 -19.10
N THR A 294 -3.83 -1.42 -19.68
CA THR A 294 -4.55 -0.55 -20.62
C THR A 294 -5.31 -1.38 -21.67
N GLY A 295 -6.60 -1.04 -21.86
CA GLY A 295 -7.50 -1.71 -22.79
C GLY A 295 -8.35 -2.84 -22.17
N ILE A 296 -8.02 -3.34 -20.97
CA ILE A 296 -8.77 -4.47 -20.39
C ILE A 296 -10.24 -4.11 -20.09
N ARG A 297 -10.50 -2.84 -19.75
CA ARG A 297 -11.85 -2.31 -19.51
C ARG A 297 -12.71 -2.30 -20.77
N ASP A 298 -12.11 -2.29 -21.95
CA ASP A 298 -12.86 -2.27 -23.21
C ASP A 298 -13.43 -3.66 -23.52
N GLU A 299 -12.92 -4.71 -22.88
CA GLU A 299 -13.31 -6.11 -23.05
C GLU A 299 -14.51 -6.52 -22.18
N VAL A 300 -15.05 -5.63 -21.36
CA VAL A 300 -16.24 -5.86 -20.52
C VAL A 300 -17.46 -5.11 -21.04
N LEU A 301 -18.65 -5.49 -20.57
CA LEU A 301 -19.90 -4.83 -20.93
C LEU A 301 -19.89 -3.37 -20.45
N GLN A 302 -19.96 -2.45 -21.41
CA GLN A 302 -20.04 -1.02 -21.12
C GLN A 302 -21.43 -0.66 -20.59
N THR A 303 -21.50 -0.34 -19.29
CA THR A 303 -22.73 0.10 -18.63
C THR A 303 -22.50 1.43 -17.91
N PRO A 304 -23.54 2.20 -17.55
CA PRO A 304 -23.37 3.44 -16.79
C PRO A 304 -22.72 3.24 -15.41
N ASP A 305 -22.81 2.03 -14.86
CA ASP A 305 -22.32 1.70 -13.52
C ASP A 305 -20.95 1.01 -13.52
N ILE A 306 -20.35 0.75 -14.70
CA ILE A 306 -18.99 0.20 -14.79
C ILE A 306 -18.00 1.13 -14.09
N ASP A 307 -17.08 0.57 -13.31
CA ASP A 307 -16.08 1.34 -12.58
C ASP A 307 -14.68 0.69 -12.75
N VAL A 308 -13.72 1.10 -11.94
CA VAL A 308 -12.30 0.80 -12.13
C VAL A 308 -11.94 -0.68 -11.99
N MET A 309 -10.79 -1.06 -12.57
CA MET A 309 -10.12 -2.34 -12.30
C MET A 309 -9.79 -2.43 -10.81
N ASN A 310 -10.17 -3.56 -10.19
CA ASN A 310 -9.92 -3.88 -8.79
C ASN A 310 -10.24 -5.36 -8.54
N GLY A 311 -9.35 -6.07 -7.85
CA GLY A 311 -9.48 -7.50 -7.60
C GLY A 311 -8.40 -8.28 -8.36
N ILE A 312 -7.51 -8.93 -7.62
CA ILE A 312 -6.40 -9.72 -8.11
C ILE A 312 -6.45 -11.03 -7.35
N ALA A 313 -6.48 -12.16 -8.05
CA ALA A 313 -6.42 -13.46 -7.38
C ALA A 313 -5.44 -14.38 -8.10
N TYR A 314 -4.82 -15.29 -7.35
CA TYR A 314 -3.86 -16.23 -7.89
C TYR A 314 -4.19 -17.67 -7.51
N ASN A 315 -4.17 -18.58 -8.48
CA ASN A 315 -4.40 -19.99 -8.21
C ASN A 315 -3.70 -20.88 -9.23
N ASN A 316 -3.02 -21.93 -8.76
CA ASN A 316 -2.38 -22.94 -9.60
C ASN A 316 -1.52 -22.36 -10.75
N GLY A 317 -0.70 -21.34 -10.45
CA GLY A 317 0.17 -20.73 -11.45
C GLY A 317 -0.49 -19.66 -12.34
N LYS A 318 -1.77 -19.34 -12.10
CA LYS A 318 -2.56 -18.46 -12.96
C LYS A 318 -2.98 -17.21 -12.22
N LEU A 319 -2.86 -16.07 -12.91
CA LEU A 319 -3.29 -14.77 -12.42
C LEU A 319 -4.68 -14.45 -12.95
N PHE A 320 -5.55 -13.97 -12.08
CA PHE A 320 -6.90 -13.56 -12.38
C PHE A 320 -7.10 -12.11 -11.98
N VAL A 321 -7.77 -11.34 -12.83
CA VAL A 321 -8.10 -9.93 -12.57
C VAL A 321 -9.53 -9.61 -12.97
N THR A 322 -10.13 -8.65 -12.28
CA THR A 322 -11.47 -8.13 -12.59
C THR A 322 -11.58 -6.65 -12.21
N GLY A 323 -12.79 -6.14 -12.11
CA GLY A 323 -13.06 -4.80 -11.66
C GLY A 323 -14.47 -4.63 -11.12
N LYS A 324 -14.70 -3.42 -10.62
CA LYS A 324 -15.93 -3.05 -9.95
C LYS A 324 -17.06 -2.96 -10.98
N ASN A 325 -18.10 -3.77 -10.77
CA ASN A 325 -19.24 -3.92 -11.67
C ASN A 325 -18.87 -4.43 -13.08
N TRP A 326 -17.78 -5.19 -13.21
CA TRP A 326 -17.42 -5.83 -14.48
C TRP A 326 -18.23 -7.13 -14.65
N ASP A 327 -18.62 -7.47 -15.88
CA ASP A 327 -19.31 -8.73 -16.17
C ASP A 327 -18.34 -9.90 -16.41
N LYS A 328 -17.02 -9.65 -16.30
CA LYS A 328 -15.98 -10.67 -16.50
C LYS A 328 -14.89 -10.68 -15.43
N ILE A 329 -14.35 -11.88 -15.19
CA ILE A 329 -13.03 -12.12 -14.62
C ILE A 329 -12.13 -12.64 -15.74
N PHE A 330 -10.89 -12.16 -15.81
CA PHE A 330 -9.91 -12.55 -16.82
C PHE A 330 -8.79 -13.37 -16.19
N GLU A 331 -8.52 -14.57 -16.74
CA GLU A 331 -7.22 -15.22 -16.58
C GLU A 331 -6.23 -14.55 -17.52
N VAL A 332 -5.10 -14.08 -16.99
CA VAL A 332 -4.10 -13.32 -17.74
C VAL A 332 -2.70 -13.91 -17.58
N GLU A 333 -1.91 -13.79 -18.64
CA GLU A 333 -0.47 -14.05 -18.63
C GLU A 333 0.28 -12.72 -18.71
N VAL A 334 1.28 -12.53 -17.85
CA VAL A 334 2.05 -11.28 -17.75
C VAL A 334 3.43 -11.48 -18.36
N TYR A 335 3.87 -10.53 -19.21
CA TYR A 335 5.16 -10.58 -19.87
C TYR A 335 5.78 -9.18 -20.01
N SER A 336 7.10 -9.13 -20.21
CA SER A 336 7.83 -7.86 -20.30
C SER A 336 7.38 -7.04 -21.50
N LYS A 337 7.13 -5.75 -21.30
CA LYS A 337 6.76 -4.81 -22.35
C LYS A 337 8.04 -4.43 -23.12
N LYS A 338 8.18 -4.98 -24.32
CA LYS A 338 9.33 -4.72 -25.21
C LYS A 338 9.44 -3.26 -25.63
#